data_AF-A0AB37QZW6-F1
#
_entry.id   AF-A0AB37QZW6-F1
#
_cell.length_a   1.000
_cell.length_b   1.000
_cell.length_c   1.000
_cell.angle_alpha   90.00
_cell.angle_beta   90.00
_cell.angle_gamma   90.00
#
_symmetry.space_group_name_H-M   'P 1'
#
loop_
_entity.id
_entity.type
_entity.pdbx_description
1 polymer ?
#
loop_
_entity_poly.entity_id
_entity_poly.type
_entity_poly.pdbx_seq_one_letter_code
_entity_poly.pdbx_strand_id
1 'polypeptide(L)'
;MTVGYSSRTPQQALAALLDRYAPQRLLLIGAQAFPALQAFQEAHPQTEVALAEPGPLPANLAAQRFDLALVVDCLEHIPKRTGLELLGGIRNLNASRIAVLADLQACGWQETDFFSLALQSSERFTRDEQVLNLFTYDLREYKQVPDWLNAKYWANPENFGKYWW
;
A
#
# COMPACT_ATOMS: atom_id res chain seq x y z
N MET A 1 4.67 -18.36 -0.21
CA MET A 1 3.54 -18.87 0.60
C MET A 1 2.30 -18.15 0.09
N THR A 2 1.34 -18.86 -0.48
CA THR A 2 0.09 -18.25 -0.96
C THR A 2 -0.77 -17.91 0.25
N VAL A 3 -1.20 -16.66 0.38
CA VAL A 3 -2.09 -16.24 1.46
C VAL A 3 -3.44 -16.96 1.26
N GLY A 4 -3.95 -17.62 2.31
CA GLY A 4 -5.27 -18.25 2.28
C GLY A 4 -6.39 -17.21 2.19
N TYR A 5 -7.62 -17.65 1.90
CA TYR A 5 -8.77 -16.74 1.93
C TYR A 5 -9.04 -16.26 3.36
N SER A 6 -9.21 -14.95 3.51
CA SER A 6 -9.51 -14.31 4.78
C SER A 6 -10.95 -14.59 5.21
N SER A 7 -11.17 -14.70 6.52
CA SER A 7 -12.51 -14.69 7.11
C SER A 7 -13.09 -13.28 7.22
N ARG A 8 -12.28 -12.24 7.02
CA ARG A 8 -12.73 -10.84 6.95
C ARG A 8 -13.30 -10.52 5.57
N THR A 9 -14.21 -9.58 5.51
CA THR A 9 -14.57 -8.92 4.24
C THR A 9 -13.50 -7.88 3.84
N PRO A 10 -13.43 -7.48 2.55
CA PRO A 10 -12.54 -6.40 2.14
C PRO A 10 -12.75 -5.11 2.95
N GLN A 11 -13.99 -4.78 3.27
CA GLN A 11 -14.36 -3.61 4.08
C GLN A 11 -13.83 -3.74 5.51
N GLN A 12 -13.91 -4.92 6.12
CA GLN A 12 -13.34 -5.15 7.45
C GLN A 12 -11.80 -5.08 7.44
N ALA A 13 -11.16 -5.54 6.38
CA ALA A 13 -9.71 -5.44 6.23
C ALA A 13 -9.27 -3.97 6.05
N LEU A 14 -9.95 -3.20 5.21
CA LEU A 14 -9.70 -1.77 5.05
C LEU A 14 -9.97 -0.98 6.33
N ALA A 15 -11.06 -1.30 7.05
CA ALA A 15 -11.35 -0.70 8.36
C ALA A 15 -10.22 -1.00 9.36
N ALA A 16 -9.71 -2.23 9.40
CA ALA A 16 -8.60 -2.59 10.29
C ALA A 16 -7.29 -1.87 9.93
N LEU A 17 -7.04 -1.59 8.65
CA LEU A 17 -5.89 -0.78 8.22
C LEU A 17 -6.04 0.69 8.64
N LEU A 18 -7.24 1.26 8.45
CA LEU A 18 -7.56 2.62 8.87
C LEU A 18 -7.42 2.79 10.39
N ASP A 19 -7.94 1.85 11.17
CA ASP A 19 -7.84 1.84 12.64
C ASP A 19 -6.39 1.65 13.11
N ARG A 20 -5.65 0.69 12.51
CA ARG A 20 -4.25 0.44 12.85
C ARG A 20 -3.36 1.66 12.64
N TYR A 21 -3.54 2.37 11.53
CA TYR A 21 -2.64 3.44 11.13
C TYR A 21 -3.13 4.84 11.54
N ALA A 22 -4.43 5.01 11.76
CA ALA A 22 -5.08 6.26 12.11
C ALA A 22 -4.50 7.48 11.34
N PRO A 23 -4.50 7.46 9.99
CA PRO A 23 -3.84 8.48 9.18
C PRO A 23 -4.48 9.86 9.38
N GLN A 24 -3.66 10.90 9.53
CA GLN A 24 -4.13 12.28 9.49
C GLN A 24 -4.32 12.76 8.04
N ARG A 25 -3.48 12.29 7.12
CA ARG A 25 -3.58 12.56 5.69
C ARG A 25 -3.74 11.26 4.92
N LEU A 26 -4.92 11.06 4.32
CA LEU A 26 -5.28 9.88 3.55
C LEU A 26 -5.41 10.25 2.07
N LEU A 27 -4.71 9.53 1.21
CA LEU A 27 -4.95 9.58 -0.24
C LEU A 27 -5.83 8.40 -0.63
N LEU A 28 -6.95 8.64 -1.30
CA LEU A 28 -7.81 7.62 -1.88
C LEU A 28 -7.85 7.75 -3.39
N ILE A 29 -7.67 6.63 -4.09
CA ILE A 29 -7.64 6.57 -5.55
C ILE A 29 -8.60 5.49 -6.04
N GLY A 30 -9.45 5.85 -7.01
CA GLY A 30 -10.43 4.97 -7.64
C GLY A 30 -11.83 5.13 -7.06
N ALA A 31 -12.15 4.35 -6.03
CA ALA A 31 -13.42 4.47 -5.33
C ALA A 31 -13.57 5.86 -4.69
N GLN A 32 -14.75 6.48 -4.84
CA GLN A 32 -15.01 7.80 -4.25
C GLN A 32 -15.37 7.73 -2.75
N ALA A 33 -16.02 6.66 -2.31
CA ALA A 33 -16.33 6.40 -0.91
C ALA A 33 -16.68 4.93 -0.69
N PHE A 34 -16.51 4.44 0.54
CA PHE A 34 -16.98 3.12 0.97
C PHE A 34 -17.28 3.13 2.47
N PRO A 35 -18.10 2.19 3.00
CA PRO A 35 -18.58 2.26 4.38
C PRO A 35 -17.48 2.35 5.45
N ALA A 36 -16.37 1.63 5.28
CA ALA A 36 -15.25 1.69 6.23
C ALA A 36 -14.57 3.06 6.27
N LEU A 37 -14.47 3.77 5.14
CA LEU A 37 -13.93 5.12 5.10
C LEU A 37 -14.88 6.13 5.75
N GLN A 38 -16.18 6.02 5.48
CA GLN A 38 -17.19 6.90 6.07
C GLN A 38 -17.19 6.79 7.60
N ALA A 39 -17.25 5.57 8.12
CA ALA A 39 -17.18 5.31 9.57
C ALA A 39 -15.88 5.84 10.19
N PHE A 40 -14.74 5.71 9.48
CA PHE A 40 -13.48 6.25 9.93
C PHE A 40 -13.48 7.79 9.97
N GLN A 41 -14.00 8.46 8.96
CA GLN A 41 -14.09 9.93 8.94
C GLN A 41 -15.02 10.49 10.02
N GLU A 42 -16.11 9.78 10.34
CA GLU A 42 -17.00 10.13 11.45
C GLU A 42 -16.28 10.03 12.81
N ALA A 43 -15.48 8.99 13.01
CA ALA A 43 -14.69 8.80 14.23
C ALA A 43 -13.46 9.73 14.31
N HIS A 44 -12.92 10.14 13.16
CA HIS A 44 -11.70 10.95 13.02
C HIS A 44 -11.94 12.18 12.14
N PRO A 45 -12.72 13.17 12.62
CA PRO A 45 -13.12 14.33 11.80
C PRO A 45 -11.95 15.25 11.40
N GLN A 46 -10.77 15.06 11.98
CA GLN A 46 -9.55 15.80 11.63
C GLN A 46 -8.77 15.16 10.47
N THR A 47 -9.12 13.94 10.03
CA THR A 47 -8.45 13.31 8.90
C THR A 47 -8.76 14.05 7.61
N GLU A 48 -7.73 14.52 6.93
CA GLU A 48 -7.81 15.08 5.59
C GLU A 48 -7.77 13.95 4.55
N VAL A 49 -8.86 13.80 3.80
CA VAL A 49 -8.95 12.83 2.71
C VAL A 49 -8.81 13.55 1.37
N ALA A 50 -7.78 13.20 0.60
CA ALA A 50 -7.61 13.62 -0.77
C ALA A 50 -8.09 12.52 -1.73
N LEU A 51 -8.93 12.88 -2.69
CA LEU A 51 -9.46 11.95 -3.70
C LEU A 51 -8.77 12.17 -5.03
N ALA A 52 -8.49 11.07 -5.74
CA ALA A 52 -8.05 11.11 -7.13
C ALA A 52 -8.74 10.02 -7.96
N GLU A 53 -9.01 10.34 -9.22
CA GLU A 53 -9.53 9.38 -10.19
C GLU A 53 -8.43 8.39 -10.64
N PRO A 54 -8.80 7.20 -11.15
CA PRO A 54 -7.85 6.27 -11.76
C PRO A 54 -7.03 6.93 -12.88
N GLY A 55 -5.70 6.95 -12.73
CA GLY A 55 -4.80 7.52 -13.72
C GLY A 55 -3.59 8.21 -13.09
N PRO A 56 -2.88 9.08 -13.84
CA PRO A 56 -1.80 9.86 -13.29
C PRO A 56 -2.27 10.76 -12.15
N LEU A 57 -1.52 10.77 -11.05
CA LEU A 57 -1.86 11.58 -9.89
C LEU A 57 -1.81 13.08 -10.24
N PRO A 58 -2.88 13.87 -9.99
CA PRO A 58 -2.90 15.31 -10.27
C PRO A 58 -1.74 16.06 -9.60
N ALA A 59 -1.19 17.08 -10.26
CA ALA A 59 0.03 17.77 -9.81
C ALA A 59 -0.07 18.33 -8.38
N ASN A 60 -1.25 18.84 -7.99
CA ASN A 60 -1.49 19.32 -6.63
C ASN A 60 -1.39 18.21 -5.58
N LEU A 61 -1.80 16.98 -5.91
CA LEU A 61 -1.69 15.82 -5.00
C LEU A 61 -0.30 15.18 -5.08
N ALA A 62 0.30 15.15 -6.27
CA ALA A 62 1.65 14.63 -6.49
C ALA A 62 2.73 15.45 -5.73
N ALA A 63 2.47 16.72 -5.44
CA ALA A 63 3.33 17.58 -4.62
C ALA A 63 3.15 17.37 -3.10
N GLN A 64 2.25 16.50 -2.66
CA GLN A 64 1.93 16.29 -1.24
C GLN A 64 2.48 14.98 -0.68
N ARG A 65 2.46 14.89 0.65
CA ARG A 65 2.74 13.68 1.42
C ARG A 65 1.49 13.22 2.17
N PHE A 66 1.33 11.92 2.27
CA PHE A 66 0.22 11.23 2.90
C PHE A 66 0.75 10.13 3.84
N ASP A 67 0.00 9.87 4.90
CA ASP A 67 0.36 8.82 5.86
C ASP A 67 0.05 7.44 5.30
N LEU A 68 -1.06 7.36 4.54
CA LEU A 68 -1.57 6.16 3.89
C LEU A 68 -2.18 6.53 2.53
N ALA A 69 -1.90 5.73 1.51
CA ALA A 69 -2.62 5.72 0.24
C ALA A 69 -3.47 4.43 0.13
N LEU A 70 -4.75 4.59 -0.18
CA LEU A 70 -5.67 3.52 -0.51
C LEU A 70 -5.96 3.54 -2.01
N VAL A 71 -5.71 2.43 -2.68
CA VAL A 71 -6.00 2.24 -4.11
C VAL A 71 -7.05 1.14 -4.19
N VAL A 72 -8.29 1.51 -4.51
CA VAL A 72 -9.46 0.63 -4.45
C VAL A 72 -10.29 0.88 -5.70
N ASP A 73 -10.67 -0.17 -6.44
CA ASP A 73 -11.44 -0.02 -7.69
C ASP A 73 -10.77 0.98 -8.65
N CYS A 74 -9.51 0.70 -8.99
CA CYS A 74 -8.63 1.65 -9.69
C CYS A 74 -7.83 0.98 -10.79
N LEU A 75 -7.11 -0.10 -10.48
CA LEU A 75 -6.20 -0.74 -11.43
C LEU A 75 -6.96 -1.44 -12.57
N GLU A 76 -8.21 -1.80 -12.30
CA GLU A 76 -9.17 -2.38 -13.23
C GLU A 76 -9.54 -1.41 -14.37
N HIS A 77 -9.37 -0.11 -14.16
CA HIS A 77 -9.85 0.95 -15.05
C HIS A 77 -8.74 1.65 -15.83
N ILE A 78 -7.47 1.25 -15.62
CA ILE A 78 -6.32 1.90 -16.24
C ILE A 78 -5.35 0.89 -16.86
N PRO A 79 -4.60 1.28 -17.92
CA PRO A 79 -3.55 0.43 -18.45
C PRO A 79 -2.51 0.08 -17.39
N LYS A 80 -2.02 -1.16 -17.40
CA LYS A 80 -0.99 -1.66 -16.47
C LYS A 80 0.22 -0.73 -16.34
N ARG A 81 0.70 -0.16 -17.46
CA ARG A 81 1.80 0.81 -17.44
C ARG A 81 1.48 2.03 -16.58
N THR A 82 0.29 2.62 -16.75
CA THR A 82 -0.16 3.77 -15.97
C THR A 82 -0.29 3.41 -14.50
N GLY A 83 -0.80 2.22 -14.18
CA GLY A 83 -0.88 1.76 -12.78
C GLY A 83 0.50 1.52 -12.14
N LEU A 84 1.50 1.03 -12.90
CA LEU A 84 2.88 0.90 -12.42
C LEU A 84 3.50 2.27 -12.11
N GLU A 85 3.32 3.25 -13.00
CA GLU A 85 3.78 4.62 -12.81
C GLU A 85 3.08 5.27 -11.60
N LEU A 86 1.78 5.05 -11.44
CA LEU A 86 0.99 5.53 -10.30
C LEU A 86 1.46 4.93 -8.97
N LEU A 87 1.49 3.59 -8.84
CA LEU A 87 1.88 2.93 -7.60
C LEU A 87 3.35 3.19 -7.25
N GLY A 88 4.25 3.18 -8.25
CA GLY A 88 5.65 3.52 -8.07
C GLY A 88 5.85 4.97 -7.62
N GLY A 89 5.11 5.91 -8.23
CA GLY A 89 5.10 7.31 -7.84
C GLY A 89 4.62 7.49 -6.40
N ILE A 90 3.47 6.91 -6.04
CA ILE A 90 2.93 6.99 -4.69
C ILE A 90 3.92 6.44 -3.66
N ARG A 91 4.47 5.26 -3.91
CA ARG A 91 5.43 4.62 -3.01
C ARG A 91 6.67 5.46 -2.77
N ASN A 92 7.23 6.03 -3.83
CA ASN A 92 8.51 6.72 -3.75
C ASN A 92 8.36 8.17 -3.29
N LEU A 93 7.22 8.79 -3.60
CA LEU A 93 7.06 10.24 -3.47
C LEU A 93 5.88 10.64 -2.59
N ASN A 94 4.79 9.89 -2.49
CA ASN A 94 3.57 10.45 -1.88
C ASN A 94 3.18 9.83 -0.55
N ALA A 95 3.36 8.52 -0.34
CA ALA A 95 2.85 7.87 0.86
C ALA A 95 3.88 6.95 1.52
N SER A 96 3.96 7.03 2.86
CA SER A 96 4.78 6.11 3.65
C SER A 96 4.19 4.70 3.72
N ARG A 97 2.90 4.56 3.41
CA ARG A 97 2.16 3.30 3.39
C ARG A 97 1.19 3.27 2.22
N ILE A 98 0.97 2.08 1.68
CA ILE A 98 0.02 1.85 0.59
C ILE A 98 -0.78 0.60 0.91
N ALA A 99 -2.08 0.64 0.65
CA ALA A 99 -2.91 -0.55 0.53
C ALA A 99 -3.62 -0.54 -0.83
N VAL A 100 -3.50 -1.64 -1.56
CA VAL A 100 -4.10 -1.81 -2.89
C VAL A 100 -5.04 -3.00 -2.82
N LEU A 101 -6.32 -2.76 -3.07
CA LEU A 101 -7.31 -3.81 -3.24
C LEU A 101 -7.57 -3.97 -4.74
N ALA A 102 -7.20 -5.13 -5.29
CA ALA A 102 -7.26 -5.37 -6.73
C ALA A 102 -7.88 -6.73 -7.08
N ASP A 103 -8.68 -6.74 -8.12
CA ASP A 103 -9.09 -7.94 -8.84
C ASP A 103 -8.05 -8.25 -9.92
N LEU A 104 -7.19 -9.24 -9.66
CA LEU A 104 -6.10 -9.58 -10.58
C LEU A 104 -6.59 -10.07 -11.94
N GLN A 105 -7.75 -10.73 -11.99
CA GLN A 105 -8.33 -11.21 -13.24
C GLN A 105 -8.85 -10.05 -14.07
N ALA A 106 -9.49 -9.06 -13.44
CA ALA A 106 -10.03 -7.89 -14.14
C ALA A 106 -8.93 -6.91 -14.60
N CYS A 107 -7.91 -6.65 -13.78
CA CYS A 107 -6.88 -5.67 -14.12
C CYS A 107 -5.73 -6.23 -14.98
N GLY A 108 -5.58 -7.56 -15.07
CA GLY A 108 -4.49 -8.20 -15.83
C GLY A 108 -3.11 -8.06 -15.16
N TRP A 109 -3.08 -7.79 -13.85
CA TRP A 109 -1.86 -7.79 -13.04
C TRP A 109 -1.58 -9.17 -12.46
N GLN A 110 -0.32 -9.42 -12.15
CA GLN A 110 0.14 -10.59 -11.42
C GLN A 110 0.62 -10.18 -10.02
N GLU A 111 0.60 -11.09 -9.05
CA GLU A 111 1.13 -10.83 -7.70
C GLU A 111 2.60 -10.32 -7.75
N THR A 112 3.39 -10.84 -8.70
CA THR A 112 4.79 -10.45 -8.92
C THR A 112 4.97 -8.98 -9.29
N ASP A 113 3.98 -8.36 -9.93
CA ASP A 113 4.02 -6.92 -10.23
C ASP A 113 3.99 -6.10 -8.94
N PHE A 114 3.17 -6.51 -7.96
CA PHE A 114 3.11 -5.87 -6.63
C PHE A 114 4.39 -6.13 -5.83
N PHE A 115 4.94 -7.35 -5.89
CA PHE A 115 6.20 -7.69 -5.23
C PHE A 115 7.38 -6.88 -5.79
N SER A 116 7.39 -6.61 -7.10
CA SER A 116 8.41 -5.74 -7.73
C SER A 116 8.39 -4.31 -7.16
N LEU A 117 7.23 -3.87 -6.67
CA LEU A 117 7.03 -2.61 -5.99
C LEU A 117 7.21 -2.71 -4.47
N ALA A 118 7.73 -3.84 -3.96
CA ALA A 118 7.89 -4.16 -2.54
C ALA A 118 6.58 -4.22 -1.73
N LEU A 119 5.43 -4.26 -2.40
CA LEU A 119 4.16 -4.59 -1.74
C LEU A 119 4.14 -6.08 -1.40
N GLN A 120 3.43 -6.45 -0.35
CA GLN A 120 3.27 -7.82 0.12
C GLN A 120 1.80 -8.22 0.01
N SER A 121 1.54 -9.46 -0.39
CA SER A 121 0.19 -10.04 -0.33
C SER A 121 -0.23 -10.14 1.14
N SER A 122 -1.26 -9.40 1.52
CA SER A 122 -1.74 -9.31 2.90
C SER A 122 -2.93 -10.21 3.13
N GLU A 123 -3.95 -10.12 2.26
CA GLU A 123 -5.18 -10.91 2.35
C GLU A 123 -5.76 -11.21 0.98
N ARG A 124 -6.53 -12.28 0.89
CA ARG A 124 -7.35 -12.63 -0.29
C ARG A 124 -8.80 -12.80 0.15
N PHE A 125 -9.72 -12.30 -0.65
CA PHE A 125 -11.15 -12.38 -0.41
C PHE A 125 -11.80 -13.06 -1.59
N THR A 126 -12.78 -13.92 -1.32
CA THR A 126 -13.59 -14.54 -2.36
C THR A 126 -15.06 -14.27 -2.08
N ARG A 127 -15.79 -13.92 -3.14
CA ARG A 127 -17.25 -13.82 -3.13
C ARG A 127 -17.74 -14.29 -4.49
N ASP A 128 -18.48 -15.39 -4.50
CA ASP A 128 -18.93 -16.05 -5.72
C ASP A 128 -17.73 -16.37 -6.64
N GLU A 129 -17.71 -15.84 -7.87
CA GLU A 129 -16.59 -16.01 -8.81
C GLU A 129 -15.52 -14.91 -8.71
N GLN A 130 -15.75 -13.88 -7.89
CA GLN A 130 -14.83 -12.75 -7.77
C GLN A 130 -13.78 -12.99 -6.67
N VAL A 131 -12.51 -12.70 -7.00
CA VAL A 131 -11.40 -12.75 -6.05
C VAL A 131 -10.70 -11.40 -5.97
N LEU A 132 -10.75 -10.79 -4.79
CA LEU A 132 -10.02 -9.56 -4.49
C LEU A 132 -8.77 -9.87 -3.67
N ASN A 133 -7.69 -9.18 -3.98
CA ASN A 133 -6.39 -9.35 -3.32
C ASN A 133 -6.00 -8.01 -2.71
N LEU A 134 -5.65 -8.04 -1.42
CA LEU A 134 -5.13 -6.88 -0.70
C LEU A 134 -3.62 -6.99 -0.63
N PHE A 135 -2.94 -6.03 -1.26
CA PHE A 135 -1.51 -5.84 -1.17
C PHE A 135 -1.20 -4.64 -0.31
N THR A 136 -0.19 -4.73 0.55
CA THR A 136 0.22 -3.60 1.39
C THR A 136 1.71 -3.33 1.32
N TYR A 137 2.07 -2.08 1.55
CA TYR A 137 3.44 -1.63 1.74
C TYR A 137 3.48 -0.70 2.96
N ASP A 138 4.49 -0.87 3.80
CA ASP A 138 4.79 0.04 4.90
C ASP A 138 6.30 0.31 4.92
N LEU A 139 6.68 1.56 4.67
CA LEU A 139 8.09 1.98 4.63
C LEU A 139 8.85 1.65 5.93
N ARG A 140 8.16 1.57 7.08
CA ARG A 140 8.79 1.21 8.35
C ARG A 140 9.05 -0.29 8.48
N GLU A 141 8.19 -1.12 7.90
CA GLU A 141 8.20 -2.58 8.10
C GLU A 141 8.69 -3.35 6.86
N TYR A 142 8.91 -2.69 5.71
CA TYR A 142 9.18 -3.37 4.44
C TYR A 142 10.45 -4.21 4.45
N LYS A 143 11.46 -3.83 5.23
CA LYS A 143 12.74 -4.53 5.34
C LYS A 143 13.06 -4.83 6.78
N GLN A 144 13.10 -6.11 7.11
CA GLN A 144 13.69 -6.58 8.37
C GLN A 144 15.20 -6.32 8.33
N VAL A 145 15.75 -5.78 9.42
CA VAL A 145 17.19 -5.63 9.58
C VAL A 145 17.77 -7.04 9.71
N PRO A 146 18.58 -7.51 8.75
CA PRO A 146 19.12 -8.86 8.84
C PRO A 146 20.13 -8.96 9.98
N ASP A 147 20.23 -10.12 10.63
CA ASP A 147 21.17 -10.36 11.72
C ASP A 147 22.64 -10.17 11.32
N TRP A 148 22.95 -10.25 10.02
CA TRP A 148 24.30 -10.00 9.52
C TRP A 148 24.63 -8.51 9.36
N LEU A 149 23.63 -7.63 9.40
CA LEU A 149 23.80 -6.18 9.28
C LEU A 149 24.08 -5.54 10.64
N ASN A 150 25.12 -6.02 11.33
CA ASN A 150 25.64 -5.43 12.55
C ASN A 150 27.17 -5.60 12.62
N ALA A 151 27.80 -4.91 13.57
CA ALA A 151 29.25 -4.89 13.73
C ALA A 151 29.87 -6.29 13.96
N LYS A 152 29.10 -7.30 14.38
CA LYS A 152 29.60 -8.65 14.66
C LYS A 152 29.81 -9.50 13.40
N TYR A 153 29.02 -9.25 12.35
CA TYR A 153 29.01 -10.06 11.12
C TYR A 153 29.33 -9.26 9.85
N TRP A 154 29.68 -7.97 10.00
CA TRP A 154 30.18 -7.15 8.91
C TRP A 154 31.51 -7.69 8.40
N ALA A 155 31.77 -7.55 7.09
CA ALA A 155 33.06 -7.93 6.53
C ALA A 155 34.17 -7.08 7.20
N ASN A 156 34.94 -7.69 8.11
CA ASN A 156 35.99 -7.07 8.94
C ASN A 156 35.46 -6.35 10.23
N PRO A 157 34.86 -7.10 11.19
CA PRO A 157 34.29 -6.56 12.44
C PRO A 157 35.25 -5.65 13.22
N GLU A 158 36.52 -6.01 13.24
CA GLU A 158 37.60 -5.29 13.93
C GLU A 158 37.83 -3.88 13.38
N ASN A 159 37.38 -3.57 12.17
CA ASN A 159 37.56 -2.26 11.53
C ASN A 159 36.30 -1.38 11.59
N PHE A 160 35.20 -1.88 12.18
CA PHE A 160 33.96 -1.13 12.32
C PHE A 160 34.18 0.16 13.14
N GLY A 161 33.86 1.32 12.54
CA GLY A 161 34.00 2.63 13.18
C GLY A 161 35.44 3.14 13.36
N LYS A 162 36.46 2.39 12.90
CA LYS A 162 37.87 2.79 13.02
C LYS A 162 38.38 3.64 11.86
N TYR A 163 37.87 3.38 10.66
CA TYR A 163 38.27 4.10 9.46
C TYR A 163 37.02 4.71 8.81
N TRP A 164 37.13 5.98 8.48
CA TRP A 164 36.19 6.70 7.63
C TRP A 164 36.94 6.94 6.31
N TRP A 165 36.27 6.83 5.18
CA TRP A 165 36.83 7.30 3.91
C TRP A 165 36.78 8.83 3.84
#